data_AF-A0A1F9Q602-F1
#
_entry.id   AF-A0A1F9Q602-F1
#
_cell.length_a   1.000
_cell.length_b   1.000
_cell.length_c   1.000
_cell.angle_alpha   90.00
_cell.angle_beta   90.00
_cell.angle_gamma   90.00
#
_symmetry.space_group_name_H-M   'P 1'
#
loop_
_entity.id
_entity.type
_entity.pdbx_description
1 polymer ?
#
loop_
_entity_poly.entity_id
_entity_poly.type
_entity_poly.pdbx_seq_one_letter_code
_entity_poly.pdbx_strand_id
1 'polypeptide(L)'
;MHEKEAAGPGWWVLAQGGVLDESDFTAREAAREALLERVRRAGILVGENVWVWDLSGRAQLVLTTLPTLERARKLAQRLREKGLAIVVRREMPEGPTRR
;
A
#
# COMPACT_ATOMS: atom_id res chain seq x y z
N MET A 1 16.46 23.67 12.93
CA MET A 1 16.64 22.23 13.18
C MET A 1 15.25 21.62 13.25
N HIS A 2 14.79 20.92 12.22
CA HIS A 2 13.52 20.19 12.27
C HIS A 2 13.85 18.75 12.60
N GLU A 3 14.00 18.48 13.89
CA GLU A 3 13.98 17.12 14.41
C GLU A 3 12.52 16.65 14.21
N LYS A 4 12.25 15.99 13.08
CA LYS A 4 10.99 15.27 12.91
C LYS A 4 11.01 14.18 13.97
N GLU A 5 10.38 14.45 15.11
CA GLU A 5 10.05 13.43 16.09
C GLU A 5 9.46 12.25 15.32
N ALA A 6 10.20 11.14 15.32
CA ALA A 6 9.76 9.89 14.77
C ALA A 6 8.59 9.41 15.65
N ALA A 7 7.40 9.94 15.38
CA ALA A 7 6.15 9.28 15.71
C ALA A 7 6.33 7.83 15.25
N GLY A 8 6.24 6.88 16.19
CA GLY A 8 6.57 5.48 15.92
C GLY A 8 5.87 4.94 14.66
N PRO A 9 6.35 3.81 14.10
CA PRO A 9 5.95 3.34 12.78
C PRO A 9 4.43 3.33 12.64
N GLY A 10 3.94 4.07 11.65
CA GLY A 10 2.52 4.22 11.37
C GLY A 10 1.87 2.91 10.93
N TRP A 11 0.62 3.00 10.51
CA TRP A 11 -0.15 1.87 9.98
C TRP A 11 -0.45 2.12 8.51
N TRP A 12 0.14 1.29 7.65
CA TRP A 12 -0.09 1.32 6.23
C TRP A 12 -1.46 0.72 5.90
N VAL A 13 -2.19 1.44 5.05
CA VAL A 13 -3.40 0.95 4.40
C VAL A 13 -3.03 0.62 2.96
N LEU A 14 -2.96 -0.67 2.66
CA LEU A 14 -2.48 -1.21 1.40
C LEU A 14 -3.65 -1.67 0.54
N ALA A 15 -3.71 -1.24 -0.72
CA ALA A 15 -4.54 -1.91 -1.71
C ALA A 15 -3.83 -3.16 -2.22
N GLN A 16 -4.56 -4.26 -2.35
CA GLN A 16 -4.07 -5.53 -2.86
C GLN A 16 -4.70 -5.82 -4.23
N GLY A 17 -3.85 -6.13 -5.19
CA GLY A 17 -4.20 -6.45 -6.56
C GLY A 17 -4.07 -7.94 -6.89
N GLY A 18 -3.86 -8.18 -8.18
CA GLY A 18 -3.64 -9.52 -8.73
C GLY A 18 -2.33 -10.14 -8.25
N VAL A 19 -2.16 -11.40 -8.63
CA VAL A 19 -0.90 -12.14 -8.42
C VAL A 19 0.18 -11.49 -9.25
N LEU A 20 1.36 -11.32 -8.65
CA LEU A 20 2.59 -10.94 -9.34
C LEU A 20 3.27 -12.22 -9.76
N ASP A 21 3.53 -12.35 -11.06
CA ASP A 21 4.51 -13.30 -11.53
C ASP A 21 5.90 -12.67 -11.36
N GLU A 22 6.73 -13.27 -10.50
CA GLU A 22 8.09 -12.77 -10.24
C GLU A 22 9.03 -13.04 -11.42
N SER A 23 8.71 -14.01 -12.27
CA SER A 23 9.49 -14.38 -13.45
C SER A 23 9.13 -13.58 -14.70
N ASP A 24 7.98 -12.90 -14.69
CA ASP A 24 7.50 -12.06 -15.80
C ASP A 24 7.32 -10.61 -15.38
N PHE A 25 8.30 -9.78 -15.77
CA PHE A 25 8.26 -8.34 -15.56
C PHE A 25 7.02 -7.67 -16.17
N THR A 26 6.59 -8.10 -17.35
CA THR A 26 5.45 -7.49 -18.06
C THR A 26 4.15 -7.78 -17.32
N ALA A 27 3.94 -9.04 -16.91
CA ALA A 27 2.77 -9.43 -16.13
C ALA A 27 2.69 -8.68 -14.80
N ARG A 28 3.84 -8.48 -14.15
CA ARG A 28 3.98 -7.72 -12.92
C ARG A 28 3.62 -6.24 -13.08
N GLU A 29 4.14 -5.57 -14.10
CA GLU A 29 3.79 -4.16 -14.36
C GLU A 29 2.31 -4.03 -14.74
N ALA A 30 1.77 -4.96 -15.53
CA ALA A 30 0.34 -4.97 -15.86
C ALA A 30 -0.54 -5.14 -14.61
N ALA A 31 -0.16 -6.00 -13.66
CA ALA A 31 -0.86 -6.17 -12.40
C ALA A 31 -0.82 -4.91 -11.51
N ARG A 32 0.29 -4.17 -11.54
CA ARG A 32 0.44 -2.87 -10.86
C ARG A 32 -0.45 -1.81 -11.48
N GLU A 33 -0.42 -1.68 -12.81
CA GLU A 33 -1.25 -0.72 -13.53
C GLU A 33 -2.74 -0.99 -13.31
N ALA A 34 -3.16 -2.26 -13.41
CA ALA A 34 -4.53 -2.66 -13.11
C ALA A 34 -4.95 -2.31 -11.67
N LEU A 35 -4.05 -2.46 -10.69
CA LEU A 35 -4.33 -2.05 -9.31
C LEU A 35 -4.47 -0.53 -9.19
N LEU A 36 -3.58 0.24 -9.82
CA LEU A 36 -3.66 1.70 -9.84
C LEU A 36 -4.97 2.19 -10.45
N GLU A 37 -5.41 1.60 -11.57
CA GLU A 37 -6.70 1.94 -12.17
C GLU A 37 -7.86 1.68 -11.21
N ARG A 38 -7.87 0.52 -10.52
CA ARG A 38 -8.92 0.21 -9.54
C ARG A 38 -8.96 1.22 -8.40
N VAL A 39 -7.79 1.60 -7.90
CA VAL A 39 -7.65 2.62 -6.84
C VAL A 39 -8.16 3.98 -7.32
N ARG A 40 -7.83 4.38 -8.55
CA ARG A 40 -8.34 5.61 -9.18
C ARG A 40 -9.86 5.57 -9.36
N ARG A 41 -10.42 4.45 -9.83
CA ARG A 41 -11.88 4.26 -9.98
C ARG A 41 -12.63 4.33 -8.65
N ALA A 42 -11.98 3.95 -7.54
CA ALA A 42 -12.53 4.12 -6.19
C ALA A 42 -12.47 5.57 -5.65
N GLY A 43 -11.94 6.50 -6.46
CA GLY A 43 -11.81 7.92 -6.13
C GLY A 43 -10.64 8.22 -5.19
N ILE A 44 -9.61 7.36 -5.18
CA ILE A 44 -8.42 7.54 -4.34
C ILE A 44 -7.30 8.10 -5.20
N LEU A 45 -6.80 9.27 -4.81
CA LEU A 45 -5.62 9.87 -5.39
C LEU A 45 -4.42 9.50 -4.51
N VAL A 46 -3.49 8.75 -5.08
CA VAL A 46 -2.24 8.40 -4.42
C VAL A 46 -1.17 9.37 -4.94
N GLY A 47 -0.60 10.18 -4.04
CA GLY A 47 0.42 11.16 -4.40
C GLY A 47 1.78 10.55 -4.73
N GLU A 48 2.10 9.40 -4.11
CA GLU A 48 3.34 8.65 -4.34
C GLU A 48 3.03 7.15 -4.41
N ASN A 49 3.48 6.49 -5.47
CA ASN A 49 3.20 5.08 -5.70
C ASN A 49 4.21 4.19 -4.95
N VAL A 50 3.98 3.98 -3.65
CA VAL A 50 4.82 3.09 -2.83
C VAL A 50 4.34 1.64 -2.98
N TRP A 51 5.12 0.84 -3.73
CA TRP A 51 4.83 -0.58 -3.95
C TRP A 51 5.47 -1.45 -2.89
N VAL A 52 4.66 -2.27 -2.23
CA VAL A 52 5.14 -3.27 -1.26
C VAL A 52 5.30 -4.59 -1.97
N TRP A 53 6.48 -5.17 -1.81
CA TRP A 53 6.79 -6.55 -2.14
C TRP A 53 6.77 -7.36 -0.87
N ASP A 54 5.86 -8.30 -0.78
CA ASP A 54 5.84 -9.30 0.28
C ASP A 54 5.80 -10.71 -0.31
N LEU A 55 5.93 -11.72 0.56
CA LEU A 55 5.86 -13.13 0.17
C LEU A 55 4.47 -13.57 -0.29
N SER A 56 3.47 -12.67 -0.34
CA SER A 56 2.14 -13.01 -0.82
C SER A 56 2.06 -13.11 -2.34
N GLY A 57 3.12 -12.69 -3.06
CA GLY A 57 3.18 -12.75 -4.52
C GLY A 57 2.05 -11.95 -5.16
N ARG A 58 1.68 -10.80 -4.58
CA ARG A 58 0.56 -9.97 -5.04
C ARG A 58 0.96 -8.51 -5.12
N ALA A 59 0.33 -7.78 -6.04
CA ALA A 59 0.54 -6.34 -6.18
C ALA A 59 0.00 -5.65 -4.94
N GLN A 60 0.85 -4.95 -4.19
CA GLN A 60 0.44 -4.19 -3.02
C GLN A 60 0.89 -2.74 -3.16
N LEU A 61 -0.06 -1.80 -2.98
CA LEU A 61 0.17 -0.37 -3.09
C LEU A 61 -0.21 0.30 -1.78
N VAL A 62 0.70 1.06 -1.18
CA VAL A 62 0.37 1.90 -0.01
C VAL A 62 -0.51 3.05 -0.48
N LEU A 63 -1.72 3.13 0.08
CA LEU A 63 -2.64 4.24 -0.18
C LEU A 63 -2.39 5.40 0.76
N THR A 64 -2.10 5.09 2.03
CA THR A 64 -1.82 6.08 3.08
C THR A 64 -1.22 5.41 4.33
N THR A 65 -0.62 6.23 5.19
CA THR A 65 -0.10 5.84 6.50
C THR A 65 -0.86 6.60 7.57
N LEU A 66 -1.37 5.88 8.58
CA LEU A 66 -2.16 6.45 9.67
C LEU A 66 -1.48 6.19 11.02
N PRO A 67 -1.56 7.13 11.98
CA PRO A 67 -0.83 7.00 13.24
C PRO A 67 -1.40 5.91 14.17
N THR A 68 -2.63 5.47 13.95
CA THR A 68 -3.28 4.45 14.80
C THR A 68 -3.95 3.35 13.99
N LEU A 69 -3.92 2.14 14.54
CA LEU A 69 -4.55 0.96 13.94
C LEU A 69 -6.05 1.14 13.76
N GLU A 70 -6.73 1.77 14.72
CA GLU A 70 -8.17 1.99 14.65
C GLU A 70 -8.55 2.86 13.44
N ARG A 71 -7.82 3.97 13.22
CA ARG A 71 -8.02 4.83 12.05
C ARG A 71 -7.75 4.06 10.76
N ALA A 72 -6.67 3.29 10.72
CA ALA A 72 -6.34 2.45 9.56
C ALA A 72 -7.42 1.41 9.26
N ARG A 73 -7.97 0.75 10.28
CA ARG A 73 -9.07 -0.21 10.13
C ARG A 73 -10.36 0.46 9.65
N LYS A 74 -10.74 1.60 10.21
CA LYS A 74 -11.93 2.36 9.77
C LYS A 74 -11.82 2.77 8.30
N LEU A 75 -10.65 3.28 7.88
CA LEU A 75 -10.43 3.62 6.48
C LEU A 75 -10.46 2.37 5.59
N ALA A 76 -9.77 1.30 6.00
CA ALA A 76 -9.75 0.04 5.25
C ALA A 76 -11.15 -0.53 5.04
N GLN A 77 -12.03 -0.47 6.04
CA GLN A 77 -13.42 -0.90 5.90
C GLN A 77 -14.16 -0.10 4.83
N ARG A 78 -14.11 1.24 4.89
CA ARG A 78 -14.75 2.11 3.88
C ARG A 78 -14.23 1.85 2.46
N LEU A 79 -12.94 1.55 2.33
CA LEU A 79 -12.33 1.24 1.04
C LEU A 79 -12.71 -0.16 0.53
N ARG A 80 -12.92 -1.13 1.43
CA ARG A 80 -13.47 -2.44 1.08
C ARG A 80 -14.90 -2.36 0.60
N GLU A 81 -15.71 -1.48 1.20
CA GLU A 81 -17.08 -1.19 0.74
C GLU A 81 -17.10 -0.59 -0.68
N LYS A 82 -16.01 0.08 -1.10
CA LYS A 82 -15.80 0.56 -2.48
C LYS A 82 -15.28 -0.53 -3.44
N GLY A 83 -15.18 -1.79 -3.02
CA GLY A 83 -14.72 -2.91 -3.85
C GLY A 83 -13.21 -3.08 -3.96
N LEU A 84 -12.43 -2.42 -3.08
CA LEU A 84 -10.98 -2.63 -3.01
C LEU A 84 -10.64 -3.73 -1.99
N ALA A 85 -9.71 -4.62 -2.37
CA ALA A 85 -9.11 -5.51 -1.39
C ALA A 85 -8.07 -4.71 -0.59
N ILE A 86 -8.29 -4.51 0.70
CA ILE A 86 -7.42 -3.71 1.56
C ILE A 86 -6.78 -4.55 2.67
N VAL A 87 -5.48 -4.35 2.89
CA VAL A 87 -4.71 -4.93 3.99
C VAL A 87 -4.18 -3.79 4.87
N VAL A 88 -4.25 -3.97 6.19
CA VAL A 88 -3.64 -3.05 7.15
C VAL A 88 -2.40 -3.71 7.73
N ARG A 89 -1.26 -3.05 7.62
CA ARG A 89 0.00 -3.52 8.21
C ARG A 89 0.66 -2.42 9.02
N ARG A 90 1.47 -2.82 9.99
CA ARG A 90 2.38 -1.90 10.64
C ARG A 90 3.44 -1.51 9.63
N GLU A 91 3.72 -0.21 9.54
CA GLU A 91 4.86 0.31 8.81
C GLU A 91 6.10 -0.43 9.32
N MET A 92 6.78 -1.12 8.41
CA MET A 92 8.10 -1.62 8.72
C MET A 92 9.05 -0.44 8.59
N PRO A 93 9.96 -0.22 9.56
CA PRO A 93 11.04 0.72 9.32
C PRO A 93 11.74 0.27 8.04
N GLU A 94 11.86 1.19 7.09
CA GLU A 94 12.61 0.97 5.87
C GLU A 94 13.98 0.43 6.30
N GLY A 95 14.23 -0.86 6.07
CA GLY A 95 15.55 -1.44 6.31
C GLY A 95 16.57 -0.58 5.53
N PRO A 96 17.79 -0.37 6.07
CA PRO A 96 18.64 0.72 5.67
C PRO A 96 18.77 0.76 4.16
N THR A 97 18.37 1.89 3.56
CA THR A 97 18.67 2.23 2.18
C THR A 97 20.17 2.01 1.99
N ARG A 98 20.56 0.92 1.33
CA ARG A 98 21.96 0.67 1.01
C ARG A 98 22.39 1.82 0.09
N ARG A 99 23.15 2.75 0.67
CA ARG A 99 23.99 3.71 -0.06
C ARG A 99 25.04 2.98 -0.87
#